data_AF-A0A960Z171-F1
#
_entry.id   AF-A0A960Z171-F1
#
_cell.length_a   1.000
_cell.length_b   1.000
_cell.length_c   1.000
_cell.angle_alpha   90.00
_cell.angle_beta   90.00
_cell.angle_gamma   90.00
#
_symmetry.space_group_name_H-M   'P 1'
#
loop_
_entity.id
_entity.type
_entity.pdbx_description
1 polymer ?
#
loop_
_entity_poly.entity_id
_entity_poly.type
_entity_poly.pdbx_seq_one_letter_code
_entity_poly.pdbx_strand_id
1 'polypeptide(L)'
;MATDRDDHAEPIDLASIGLGSDPARRESFVRRVMVAAAPELARRRQQASPWGLIMSWRRPLLAGAGLAAAIAAVVLLAWSSPVRTETTLDEVAGVPRGWVPWTYAERNPSPGELLLLWEGAE
;
A
#
# COMPACT_ATOMS: atom_id res chain seq x y z
N MET A 1 -14.42 -29.33 21.33
CA MET A 1 -14.89 -29.90 20.06
C MET A 1 -14.58 -28.90 18.95
N ALA A 2 -13.43 -29.07 18.31
CA ALA A 2 -13.04 -28.45 17.05
C ALA A 2 -11.95 -29.37 16.49
N THR A 3 -12.25 -30.09 15.42
CA THR A 3 -11.33 -31.02 14.77
C THR A 3 -10.31 -30.24 13.99
N ASP A 4 -9.10 -30.20 14.54
CA ASP A 4 -7.88 -29.82 13.85
C ASP A 4 -7.57 -30.89 12.80
N ARG A 5 -7.88 -30.59 11.54
CA ARG A 5 -7.56 -31.44 10.39
C ARG A 5 -6.36 -30.79 9.70
N ASP A 6 -5.18 -31.06 10.25
CA ASP A 6 -3.92 -30.90 9.55
C ASP A 6 -3.88 -31.88 8.36
N ASP A 7 -4.41 -31.46 7.21
CA ASP A 7 -4.11 -32.06 5.91
C ASP A 7 -2.69 -31.65 5.48
N HIS A 8 -1.67 -32.04 6.25
CA HIS A 8 -0.32 -32.10 5.73
C HIS A 8 -0.27 -33.28 4.76
N ALA A 9 -0.54 -33.00 3.49
CA ALA A 9 -0.34 -33.95 2.40
C ALA A 9 1.13 -34.38 2.41
N GLU A 10 1.39 -35.54 3.00
CA GLU A 10 2.71 -36.15 3.04
C GLU A 10 3.24 -36.24 1.59
N PRO A 11 4.46 -35.76 1.30
CA PRO A 11 5.02 -35.81 -0.04
C PRO A 11 5.02 -37.26 -0.52
N ILE A 12 4.28 -37.54 -1.59
CA ILE A 12 4.22 -38.88 -2.17
C ILE A 12 5.63 -39.26 -2.63
N ASP A 13 6.18 -40.34 -2.06
CA ASP A 13 7.49 -40.84 -2.45
C ASP A 13 7.42 -41.54 -3.83
N LEU A 14 7.91 -40.83 -4.84
CA LEU A 14 8.00 -41.31 -6.21
C LEU A 14 9.32 -42.04 -6.50
N ALA A 15 10.25 -42.13 -5.54
CA ALA A 15 11.53 -42.81 -5.73
C ALA A 15 11.35 -44.30 -6.02
N SER A 16 10.30 -44.91 -5.45
CA SER A 16 9.91 -46.31 -5.66
C SER A 16 9.56 -46.66 -7.11
N ILE A 17 9.24 -45.68 -7.96
CA ILE A 17 8.85 -45.90 -9.36
C ILE A 17 10.08 -46.18 -10.25
N GLY A 18 11.30 -45.92 -9.76
CA GLY A 18 12.55 -46.36 -10.40
C GLY A 18 12.78 -45.78 -11.80
N LEU A 19 12.29 -44.56 -12.07
CA LEU A 19 12.38 -43.89 -13.39
C LEU A 19 13.66 -43.05 -13.56
N GLY A 20 14.52 -43.01 -12.54
CA GLY A 20 15.73 -42.16 -12.54
C GLY A 20 16.86 -42.67 -13.44
N SER A 21 16.87 -43.97 -13.77
CA SER A 21 17.98 -44.63 -14.47
C SER A 21 17.77 -44.80 -15.99
N ASP A 22 16.55 -44.60 -16.51
CA ASP A 22 16.25 -44.72 -17.94
C ASP A 22 15.39 -43.54 -18.44
N PRO A 23 15.98 -42.59 -19.19
CA PRO A 23 15.28 -41.40 -19.66
C PRO A 23 14.17 -41.70 -20.67
N ALA A 24 14.30 -42.74 -21.50
CA ALA A 24 13.27 -43.11 -22.49
C ALA A 24 12.05 -43.74 -21.79
N ARG A 25 12.30 -44.56 -20.77
CA ARG A 25 11.24 -45.12 -19.92
C ARG A 25 10.53 -44.04 -19.09
N ARG A 26 11.28 -43.05 -18.59
CA ARG A 26 10.70 -41.87 -17.93
C ARG A 26 9.79 -41.08 -18.87
N GLU A 27 10.25 -40.77 -20.08
CA GLU A 27 9.46 -39.97 -21.01
C GLU A 27 8.18 -40.69 -21.45
N SER A 28 8.26 -42.00 -21.74
CA SER A 28 7.08 -42.80 -22.07
C SER A 28 6.10 -42.94 -20.91
N PHE A 29 6.59 -43.03 -19.67
CA PHE A 29 5.75 -43.00 -18.48
C PHE A 29 5.05 -41.66 -18.30
N VAL A 30 5.79 -40.54 -18.36
CA VAL A 30 5.22 -39.18 -18.27
C VAL A 30 4.18 -38.98 -19.36
N ARG A 31 4.44 -39.40 -20.60
CA ARG A 31 3.49 -39.28 -21.70
C ARG A 31 2.19 -40.04 -21.42
N ARG A 32 2.28 -41.26 -20.89
CA ARG A 32 1.10 -42.05 -20.50
C ARG A 32 0.30 -41.39 -19.38
N VAL A 33 0.98 -40.90 -18.35
CA VAL A 33 0.33 -40.19 -17.24
C VAL A 33 -0.34 -38.91 -17.74
N MET A 34 0.31 -38.13 -18.60
CA MET A 34 -0.25 -36.91 -19.18
C MET A 34 -1.49 -37.20 -20.03
N VAL A 35 -1.47 -38.26 -20.83
CA VAL A 35 -2.64 -38.68 -21.62
C VAL A 35 -3.78 -39.14 -20.72
N ALA A 36 -3.50 -39.93 -19.69
CA ALA A 36 -4.50 -40.39 -18.73
C ALA A 36 -5.10 -39.25 -17.90
N ALA A 37 -4.29 -38.26 -17.55
CA ALA A 37 -4.69 -37.09 -16.76
C ALA A 37 -5.35 -35.98 -17.59
N ALA A 38 -5.19 -36.00 -18.92
CA ALA A 38 -5.73 -34.98 -19.82
C ALA A 38 -7.22 -34.63 -19.62
N PRO A 39 -8.16 -35.58 -19.50
CA PRO A 39 -9.58 -35.25 -19.30
C PRO A 39 -9.85 -34.56 -17.95
N GLU A 40 -9.17 -34.97 -16.88
CA GLU A 40 -9.32 -34.33 -15.56
C GLU A 40 -8.68 -32.94 -15.54
N LEU A 41 -7.52 -32.79 -16.18
CA LEU A 41 -6.88 -31.49 -16.37
C LEU A 41 -7.78 -30.54 -17.17
N ALA A 42 -8.45 -31.02 -18.23
CA ALA A 42 -9.41 -30.24 -19.00
C ALA A 42 -10.62 -29.84 -18.15
N ARG A 43 -11.17 -30.76 -17.33
CA ARG A 43 -12.26 -30.48 -16.39
C ARG A 43 -11.86 -29.39 -15.38
N ARG A 44 -10.67 -29.49 -14.81
CA ARG A 44 -10.14 -28.48 -13.87
C ARG A 44 -9.85 -27.15 -14.55
N ARG A 45 -9.41 -27.16 -15.81
CA ARG A 45 -9.18 -25.93 -16.60
C ARG A 45 -10.47 -25.15 -16.86
N GLN A 46 -11.59 -25.86 -17.03
CA GLN A 46 -12.90 -25.21 -17.16
C GLN A 46 -13.36 -24.55 -15.84
N GLN A 47 -12.91 -25.07 -14.69
CA GLN A 47 -13.21 -24.50 -13.37
C GLN A 47 -12.20 -23.41 -12.96
N ALA A 48 -10.95 -23.52 -13.39
CA ALA A 48 -9.89 -22.54 -13.20
C ALA A 48 -10.03 -21.40 -14.21
N SER A 49 -11.06 -20.57 -14.03
CA SER A 49 -11.22 -19.34 -14.79
C SER A 49 -10.02 -18.40 -14.53
N PRO A 50 -9.40 -17.81 -15.57
CA PRO A 50 -8.39 -16.76 -15.41
C PRO A 50 -8.88 -15.63 -14.51
N TRP A 51 -10.18 -15.33 -14.58
CA TRP A 51 -10.81 -14.35 -13.70
C TRP A 51 -10.88 -14.79 -12.24
N GLY A 52 -11.08 -16.08 -11.97
CA GLY A 52 -11.02 -16.62 -10.61
C GLY A 52 -9.63 -16.51 -10.01
N LEU A 53 -8.59 -16.67 -10.84
CA LEU A 53 -7.20 -16.51 -10.45
C LEU A 53 -6.84 -15.05 -10.17
N ILE A 54 -7.37 -14.09 -10.92
CA ILE A 54 -7.19 -12.65 -10.62
C ILE A 54 -7.97 -12.26 -9.36
N MET A 55 -9.19 -12.76 -9.19
CA MET A 55 -10.00 -12.43 -8.00
C MET A 55 -9.49 -13.07 -6.71
N SER A 56 -8.72 -14.16 -6.77
CA SER A 56 -8.08 -14.72 -5.57
C SER A 56 -7.06 -13.75 -4.96
N TRP A 57 -6.46 -12.87 -5.78
CA TRP A 57 -5.55 -11.82 -5.32
C TRP A 57 -6.27 -10.60 -4.72
N ARG A 58 -7.58 -10.49 -4.87
CA ARG A 58 -8.32 -9.32 -4.37
C ARG A 58 -8.24 -9.19 -2.85
N ARG A 59 -8.39 -10.30 -2.12
CA ARG A 59 -8.32 -10.32 -0.65
C ARG A 59 -6.93 -9.91 -0.12
N PRO A 60 -5.81 -10.51 -0.56
CA PRO A 60 -4.49 -10.08 -0.08
C PRO A 60 -4.16 -8.65 -0.51
N LEU A 61 -4.58 -8.19 -1.69
CA LEU A 61 -4.40 -6.80 -2.12
C LEU A 61 -5.16 -5.81 -1.23
N LEU A 62 -6.43 -6.09 -0.91
CA LEU A 62 -7.22 -5.26 -0.02
C LEU A 62 -6.67 -5.25 1.41
N ALA A 63 -6.16 -6.38 1.90
CA ALA A 63 -5.51 -6.47 3.19
C ALA A 63 -4.23 -5.62 3.23
N GLY A 64 -3.39 -5.70 2.18
CA GLY A 64 -2.19 -4.87 2.05
C GLY A 64 -2.51 -3.37 1.96
N ALA A 65 -3.52 -3.00 1.16
CA ALA A 65 -3.98 -1.62 1.04
C ALA A 65 -4.53 -1.08 2.37
N GLY A 66 -5.31 -1.89 3.09
CA GLY A 66 -5.81 -1.53 4.43
C GLY A 66 -4.69 -1.32 5.44
N LEU A 67 -3.67 -2.20 5.44
CA LEU A 67 -2.51 -2.05 6.30
C LEU A 67 -1.73 -0.76 5.97
N ALA A 68 -1.48 -0.50 4.69
CA ALA A 68 -0.80 0.72 4.25
C ALA A 68 -1.58 1.98 4.63
N ALA A 69 -2.90 1.98 4.46
CA ALA A 69 -3.76 3.08 4.87
C ALA A 69 -3.74 3.29 6.39
N ALA A 70 -3.76 2.22 7.18
CA ALA A 70 -3.65 2.30 8.64
C ALA A 70 -2.31 2.91 9.07
N ILE A 71 -1.20 2.48 8.46
CA ILE A 71 0.14 3.06 8.72
C ILE A 71 0.16 4.54 8.35
N ALA A 72 -0.37 4.91 7.17
CA ALA A 72 -0.43 6.30 6.74
C ALA A 72 -1.27 7.15 7.69
N ALA A 73 -2.41 6.64 8.16
CA ALA A 73 -3.24 7.33 9.15
C ALA A 73 -2.52 7.52 10.49
N VAL A 74 -1.81 6.50 10.98
CA VAL A 74 -1.01 6.58 12.21
C VAL A 74 0.11 7.62 12.05
N VAL A 75 0.82 7.62 10.93
CA VAL A 75 1.86 8.63 10.64
C VAL A 75 1.26 10.03 10.59
N LEU A 76 0.12 10.21 9.92
CA LEU A 76 -0.55 11.50 9.81
C LEU A 76 -1.01 12.02 11.18
N LEU A 77 -1.57 11.14 12.02
CA LEU A 77 -1.99 11.47 13.39
C LEU A 77 -0.80 11.75 14.31
N ALA A 78 0.30 11.01 14.15
CA ALA A 78 1.52 11.23 14.92
C ALA A 78 2.23 12.53 14.54
N TRP A 79 2.04 13.01 13.30
CA TRP A 79 2.75 14.16 12.77
C TRP A 79 1.87 15.39 12.52
N SER A 80 0.57 15.29 12.80
CA SER A 80 -0.31 16.46 12.87
C SER A 80 0.07 17.29 14.09
N SER A 81 1.09 18.14 13.92
CA SER A 81 1.24 19.34 14.73
C SER A 81 -0.08 20.11 14.64
N PRO A 82 -0.65 20.64 15.73
CA PRO A 82 -1.81 21.49 15.64
C PRO A 82 -1.41 22.68 14.76
N VAL A 83 -1.87 22.68 13.51
CA VAL A 83 -1.86 23.87 12.67
C VAL A 83 -2.74 24.84 13.45
N ARG A 84 -2.12 25.83 14.08
CA ARG A 84 -2.86 26.92 14.69
C ARG A 84 -3.60 27.58 13.55
N THR A 85 -4.89 27.34 13.46
CA THR A 85 -5.82 27.96 12.51
C THR A 85 -6.08 29.41 12.90
N GLU A 86 -5.03 30.13 13.28
CA GLU A 86 -5.01 31.58 13.33
C GLU A 86 -4.29 31.99 12.06
N THR A 87 -5.02 32.02 10.94
CA THR A 87 -4.60 32.77 9.76
C THR A 87 -4.54 34.23 10.18
N THR A 88 -3.39 34.64 10.71
CA THR A 88 -3.09 36.05 10.92
C THR A 88 -3.01 36.72 9.54
N LEU A 89 -3.47 37.97 9.46
CA LEU A 89 -3.50 38.77 8.23
C LEU A 89 -2.11 38.93 7.56
N ASP A 90 -1.04 38.56 8.26
CA ASP A 90 0.33 38.57 7.75
C ASP A 90 0.54 37.58 6.58
N GLU A 91 -0.13 36.43 6.60
CA GLU A 91 0.10 35.37 5.62
C GLU A 91 -0.75 35.55 4.33
N VAL A 92 -1.94 36.16 4.42
CA VAL A 92 -2.85 36.33 3.27
C VAL A 92 -2.54 37.57 2.44
N ALA A 93 -1.97 38.62 3.04
CA ALA A 93 -1.76 39.90 2.36
C ALA A 93 -0.29 40.16 1.97
N GLY A 94 0.64 39.26 2.31
CA GLY A 94 2.08 39.50 2.13
C GLY A 94 2.57 40.75 2.87
N VAL A 95 1.84 41.16 3.91
CA VAL A 95 2.09 42.40 4.64
C VAL A 95 3.27 42.15 5.59
N PRO A 96 4.36 42.92 5.49
CA PRO A 96 5.51 42.74 6.37
C PRO A 96 5.06 42.88 7.84
N ARG A 97 5.55 41.98 8.71
CA ARG A 97 5.10 41.87 10.13
C ARG A 97 5.14 43.20 10.90
N GLY A 98 6.03 44.12 10.53
CA GLY A 98 6.11 45.45 11.15
C GLY A 98 4.89 46.36 10.91
N TRP A 99 4.06 46.06 9.91
CA TRP A 99 2.86 46.85 9.58
C TRP A 99 1.60 46.37 10.34
N VAL A 100 1.65 45.17 10.91
CA VAL A 100 0.54 44.51 11.62
C VAL A 100 -0.02 45.36 12.78
N PRO A 101 0.79 46.05 13.61
CA PRO A 101 0.25 46.85 14.70
C PRO A 101 -0.62 48.03 14.24
N TRP A 102 -0.38 48.57 13.04
CA TRP A 102 -1.16 49.69 12.50
C TRP A 102 -2.48 49.23 11.89
N THR A 103 -2.48 48.08 11.20
CA THR A 103 -3.69 47.50 10.62
C THR A 103 -4.67 47.04 11.69
N TYR A 104 -4.19 46.42 12.77
CA TYR A 104 -5.06 46.02 13.90
C TYR A 104 -5.60 47.21 14.70
N ALA A 105 -4.88 48.33 14.73
CA ALA A 105 -5.30 49.53 15.44
C ALA A 105 -6.15 50.50 14.58
N GLU A 106 -6.49 50.11 13.35
CA GLU A 106 -7.20 50.94 12.35
C GLU A 106 -6.62 52.37 12.23
N ARG A 107 -5.30 52.51 12.38
CA ARG A 107 -4.62 53.80 12.34
C ARG A 107 -3.55 53.83 11.27
N ASN A 108 -3.31 55.00 10.71
CA ASN A 108 -2.15 55.20 9.84
C ASN A 108 -0.87 55.39 10.67
N PRO A 109 0.26 54.84 10.23
CA PRO A 109 1.56 55.14 10.81
C PRO A 109 1.91 56.62 10.64
N SER A 110 2.56 57.18 11.65
CA SER A 110 3.21 58.48 11.51
C SER A 110 4.50 58.36 10.66
N PRO A 111 4.96 59.44 10.02
CA PRO A 111 6.19 59.41 9.23
C PRO A 111 7.43 58.92 10.01
N GLY A 112 7.53 59.23 11.31
CA GLY A 112 8.63 58.75 12.16
C GLY A 112 8.59 57.24 12.42
N GLU A 113 7.39 56.68 12.54
CA GLU A 113 7.19 55.24 12.71
C GLU A 113 7.56 54.45 11.43
N LEU A 114 7.35 55.03 10.25
CA LEU A 114 7.79 54.44 8.99
C LEU A 114 9.32 54.43 8.83
N LEU A 115 10.00 55.49 9.28
CA LEU A 115 11.46 55.58 9.23
C LEU A 115 12.12 54.54 10.14
N LEU A 116 11.61 54.37 11.36
CA LEU A 116 12.12 53.35 12.29
C LEU A 116 11.92 51.93 11.76
N LEU A 117 10.81 51.69 11.05
CA LEU A 117 10.56 50.39 10.43
C LEU A 117 11.53 50.11 9.26
N TRP A 118 11.91 51.13 8.49
CA TRP A 118 12.89 50.99 7.40
C TRP A 118 14.30 50.73 7.92
N GLU A 119 14.70 51.40 9.00
CA GLU A 119 16.04 51.26 9.60
C GLU A 119 16.25 49.90 10.30
N GLY A 120 15.16 49.26 10.77
CA GLY A 120 15.19 47.91 11.35
C GLY A 120 15.06 46.77 10.34
N ALA A 121 15.00 47.05 9.03
CA ALA A 121 14.81 46.05 7.97
C ALA A 121 16.10 45.69 7.19
N GLU A 122 17.24 46.33 7.52
CA GLU A 122 18.59 45.89 7.13
C GLU A 122 19.16 44.85 8.12
#